data_AF-A0A7C1SGU1-F1
#
_entry.id   AF-A0A7C1SGU1-F1
#
_cell.length_a   1.000
_cell.length_b   1.000
_cell.length_c   1.000
_cell.angle_alpha   90.00
_cell.angle_beta   90.00
_cell.angle_gamma   90.00
#
_symmetry.space_group_name_H-M   'P 1'
#
loop_
_entity.id
_entity.type
_entity.pdbx_description
1 polymer ?
#
loop_
_entity_poly.entity_id
_entity_poly.type
_entity_poly.pdbx_seq_one_letter_code
_entity_poly.pdbx_strand_id
1 'polypeptide(L)'
;MKAKLLVILISLMVSLAYLATSGAETTGTRKRVVKPHEYGTIVINNFSVSKGEAPVVFPHWLHRSKYTCRLCHVDIGFAMKAGETRITEKDIKAGLYCGTCHNGKESFKREGFETIRDVEVKNCDRCHSYGKDVTFKNDFYIFRKKLKRERFGNGIDWLHAEQSKRIKLVDFIEGVSFERKAIKDPEDITLRADEKTMPNIIFSHIKHAKWNGCELCHPEIFGVISGSTKYNMQDIFDGKYCGLCHSTVAFPNKDCQRCHTERVF
;
A
#
# COMPACT_ATOMS: atom_id res chain seq x y z
N MET A 1 5.23 -69.90 8.36
CA MET A 1 5.74 -68.84 9.27
C MET A 1 6.40 -67.65 8.58
N LYS A 2 7.15 -67.83 7.48
CA LYS A 2 7.89 -66.73 6.81
C LYS A 2 7.02 -65.63 6.17
N ALA A 3 5.85 -65.98 5.61
CA ALA A 3 4.96 -65.00 4.98
C ALA A 3 4.23 -64.07 5.97
N LYS A 4 3.83 -64.58 7.14
CA LYS A 4 3.17 -63.77 8.19
C LYS A 4 4.12 -62.74 8.81
N LEU A 5 5.40 -63.08 8.93
CA LEU A 5 6.42 -62.17 9.46
C LEU A 5 6.73 -61.02 8.48
N LEU A 6 6.73 -61.30 7.17
CA LEU A 6 6.96 -60.30 6.12
C LEU A 6 5.82 -59.27 6.04
N VAL A 7 4.56 -59.71 6.16
CA VAL A 7 3.39 -58.81 6.15
C VAL A 7 3.35 -57.90 7.38
N ILE A 8 3.76 -58.41 8.55
CA ILE A 8 3.86 -57.60 9.77
C ILE A 8 4.99 -56.56 9.66
N LEU A 9 6.14 -56.92 9.09
CA LEU A 9 7.25 -55.97 8.86
C LEU A 9 6.89 -54.86 7.85
N ILE A 10 6.17 -55.21 6.77
CA ILE A 10 5.71 -54.21 5.79
C ILE A 10 4.64 -53.29 6.41
N SER A 11 3.71 -53.84 7.21
CA SER A 11 2.72 -53.04 7.93
C SER A 11 3.35 -52.10 8.96
N LEU A 12 4.41 -52.53 9.65
CA LEU A 12 5.16 -51.69 10.60
C LEU A 12 5.94 -50.58 9.89
N MET A 13 6.52 -50.86 8.71
CA MET A 13 7.23 -49.85 7.92
C MET A 13 6.30 -48.82 7.29
N VAL A 14 5.10 -49.22 6.84
CA VAL A 14 4.10 -48.29 6.30
C VAL A 14 3.50 -47.40 7.40
N SER A 15 3.35 -47.92 8.63
CA SER A 15 2.90 -47.13 9.78
C SER A 15 4.01 -46.21 10.34
N LEU A 16 5.29 -46.62 10.32
CA LEU A 16 6.42 -45.72 10.61
C LEU A 16 6.57 -44.61 9.56
N ALA A 17 6.31 -44.90 8.29
CA ALA A 17 6.34 -43.90 7.22
C ALA A 17 5.21 -42.85 7.36
N TYR A 18 4.04 -43.25 7.89
CA TYR A 18 2.93 -42.34 8.15
C TYR A 18 3.14 -41.43 9.37
N LEU A 19 3.96 -41.84 10.33
CA LEU A 19 4.30 -41.04 11.52
C LEU A 19 5.43 -40.03 11.27
N ALA A 20 6.16 -40.14 10.16
CA ALA A 20 7.29 -39.27 9.83
C ALA A 20 6.91 -37.99 9.04
N THR A 21 5.63 -37.80 8.68
CA THR A 21 5.18 -36.62 7.89
C THR A 21 4.41 -35.57 8.69
N SER A 22 4.30 -35.69 10.01
CA SER A 22 3.62 -34.71 10.87
C SER A 22 4.59 -33.88 11.72
N GLY A 23 5.72 -33.50 11.14
CA GLY A 23 6.59 -32.44 11.65
C GLY A 23 6.33 -31.16 10.87
N ALA A 24 5.24 -30.45 11.17
CA ALA A 24 5.06 -29.10 10.68
C ALA A 24 6.17 -28.23 11.29
N GLU A 25 7.23 -27.99 10.52
CA GLU A 25 8.25 -27.00 10.84
C GLU A 25 7.60 -25.62 10.83
N THR A 26 7.06 -25.18 11.96
CA THR A 26 6.79 -23.77 12.20
C THR A 26 8.13 -23.09 12.47
N THR A 27 8.98 -22.99 11.43
CA THR A 27 10.09 -22.04 11.41
C THR A 27 9.47 -20.65 11.33
N GLY A 28 9.13 -20.12 12.51
CA GLY A 28 8.65 -18.76 12.68
C GLY A 28 9.72 -17.78 12.24
N THR A 29 9.76 -17.48 10.95
CA THR A 29 10.53 -16.36 10.42
C THR A 29 10.08 -15.11 11.17
N ARG A 30 10.97 -14.49 11.96
CA ARG A 30 10.69 -13.20 12.59
C ARG A 30 10.32 -12.23 11.46
N LYS A 31 9.02 -11.93 11.31
CA LYS A 31 8.56 -10.93 10.35
C LYS A 31 9.22 -9.60 10.71
N ARG A 32 10.03 -9.07 9.79
CA ARG A 32 10.70 -7.78 9.94
C ARG A 32 9.67 -6.71 10.32
N VAL A 33 9.92 -6.00 11.41
CA VAL A 33 9.11 -4.83 11.75
C VAL A 33 9.46 -3.71 10.78
N VAL A 34 8.48 -3.30 9.97
CA VAL A 34 8.64 -2.21 8.99
C VAL A 34 8.83 -0.91 9.74
N LYS A 35 9.88 -0.16 9.43
CA LYS A 35 10.12 1.13 10.08
C LYS A 35 9.09 2.16 9.60
N PRO A 36 8.72 3.17 10.41
CA PRO A 36 7.69 4.14 10.02
C PRO A 36 7.91 4.83 8.66
N HIS A 37 9.15 5.19 8.31
CA HIS A 37 9.46 5.83 7.02
C HIS A 37 9.42 4.86 5.83
N GLU A 38 9.48 3.55 6.09
CA GLU A 38 9.39 2.49 5.08
C GLU A 38 7.93 2.02 4.89
N TYR A 39 7.02 2.39 5.80
CA TYR A 39 5.64 1.95 5.73
C TYR A 39 4.91 2.54 4.53
N GLY A 40 4.40 1.65 3.68
CA GLY A 40 3.83 2.00 2.38
C GLY A 40 4.87 2.32 1.31
N THR A 41 6.17 2.29 1.59
CA THR A 41 7.19 2.51 0.55
C THR A 41 7.28 1.27 -0.34
N ILE A 42 7.27 1.46 -1.66
CA ILE A 42 7.44 0.37 -2.63
C ILE A 42 8.82 0.43 -3.26
N VAL A 43 9.33 -0.73 -3.68
CA VAL A 43 10.55 -0.86 -4.45
C VAL A 43 10.18 -1.39 -5.83
N ILE A 44 10.42 -0.59 -6.86
CA ILE A 44 10.11 -0.93 -8.25
C ILE A 44 11.38 -1.48 -8.90
N ASN A 45 11.33 -2.74 -9.30
CA ASN A 45 12.47 -3.46 -9.87
C ASN A 45 12.10 -4.30 -11.11
N ASN A 46 11.09 -3.87 -11.87
CA ASN A 46 10.69 -4.58 -13.09
C ASN A 46 11.84 -4.70 -14.10
N PHE A 47 12.69 -3.67 -14.17
CA PHE A 47 13.76 -3.56 -15.16
C PHE A 47 15.11 -3.11 -14.60
N SER A 48 15.15 -2.42 -13.45
CA SER A 48 16.36 -1.73 -12.96
C SER A 48 17.58 -2.64 -12.84
N VAL A 49 17.50 -3.72 -12.04
CA VAL A 49 18.64 -4.62 -11.84
C VAL A 49 19.09 -5.28 -13.14
N SER A 50 18.14 -5.67 -14.00
CA SER A 50 18.47 -6.27 -15.32
C SER A 50 19.21 -5.31 -16.26
N LYS A 51 19.15 -4.00 -15.99
CA LYS A 51 19.83 -2.94 -16.73
C LYS A 51 21.03 -2.36 -15.99
N GLY A 52 21.47 -2.98 -14.90
CA GLY A 52 22.61 -2.52 -14.10
C GLY A 52 22.29 -1.32 -13.21
N GLU A 53 21.02 -1.00 -13.00
CA GLU A 53 20.58 0.13 -12.18
C GLU A 53 20.03 -0.34 -10.84
N ALA A 54 20.20 0.49 -9.80
CA ALA A 54 19.56 0.23 -8.51
C ALA A 54 18.03 0.30 -8.65
N PRO A 55 17.27 -0.55 -7.94
CA PRO A 55 15.82 -0.45 -7.90
C PRO A 55 15.33 0.95 -7.46
N VAL A 56 14.18 1.35 -7.98
CA VAL A 56 13.57 2.64 -7.62
C VAL A 56 12.84 2.50 -6.29
N VAL A 57 13.12 3.40 -5.34
CA VAL A 57 12.38 3.49 -4.07
C VAL A 57 11.34 4.59 -4.18
N PHE A 58 10.07 4.23 -4.01
CA PHE A 58 8.95 5.18 -4.06
C PHE A 58 8.29 5.29 -2.67
N PRO A 59 8.58 6.36 -1.91
CA PRO A 59 7.98 6.57 -0.60
C PRO A 59 6.59 7.20 -0.72
N HIS A 60 5.54 6.42 -0.45
CA HIS A 60 4.17 6.92 -0.48
C HIS A 60 3.93 8.07 0.51
N TRP A 61 4.59 8.07 1.68
CA TRP A 61 4.40 9.14 2.67
C TRP A 61 4.73 10.53 2.12
N LEU A 62 5.75 10.62 1.25
CA LEU A 62 6.17 11.90 0.69
C LEU A 62 5.17 12.36 -0.37
N HIS A 63 4.74 11.46 -1.24
CA HIS A 63 3.82 11.77 -2.34
C HIS A 63 2.40 12.06 -1.81
N ARG A 64 1.89 11.23 -0.90
CA ARG A 64 0.56 11.45 -0.29
C ARG A 64 0.51 12.65 0.66
N SER A 65 1.65 13.21 1.05
CA SER A 65 1.67 14.49 1.77
C SER A 65 1.25 15.67 0.89
N LYS A 66 1.20 15.48 -0.43
CA LYS A 66 0.91 16.50 -1.43
C LYS A 66 -0.21 16.12 -2.37
N TYR A 67 -0.38 14.85 -2.70
CA TYR A 67 -1.28 14.39 -3.75
C TYR A 67 -2.29 13.37 -3.23
N THR A 68 -3.48 13.33 -3.84
CA THR A 68 -4.49 12.29 -3.56
C THR A 68 -4.09 10.94 -4.16
N CYS A 69 -4.63 9.86 -3.62
CA CYS A 69 -4.41 8.50 -4.15
C CYS A 69 -4.99 8.38 -5.56
N ARG A 70 -6.17 8.97 -5.79
CA ARG A 70 -6.81 9.02 -7.11
C ARG A 70 -5.88 9.56 -8.18
N LEU A 71 -5.22 10.69 -7.91
CA LEU A 71 -4.41 11.37 -8.92
C LEU A 71 -3.36 10.42 -9.50
N CYS A 72 -2.70 9.62 -8.66
CA CYS A 72 -1.72 8.65 -9.13
C CYS A 72 -2.38 7.41 -9.76
N HIS A 73 -3.39 6.83 -9.11
CA HIS A 73 -3.88 5.51 -9.47
C HIS A 73 -5.01 5.49 -10.50
N VAL A 74 -5.67 6.63 -10.71
CA VAL A 74 -6.74 6.81 -11.70
C VAL A 74 -6.27 7.74 -12.82
N ASP A 75 -5.85 8.96 -12.48
CA ASP A 75 -5.57 9.97 -13.51
C ASP A 75 -4.23 9.68 -14.23
N ILE A 76 -3.16 9.38 -13.48
CA ILE A 76 -1.85 9.03 -14.05
C ILE A 76 -1.81 7.54 -14.47
N GLY A 77 -2.65 6.68 -13.88
CA GLY A 77 -2.77 5.28 -14.27
C GLY A 77 -1.71 4.34 -13.68
N PHE A 78 -1.19 4.63 -12.48
CA PHE A 78 -0.42 3.63 -11.73
C PHE A 78 -1.34 2.53 -11.20
N ALA A 79 -1.03 1.28 -11.51
CA ALA A 79 -1.70 0.13 -10.94
C ALA A 79 -1.51 0.12 -9.42
N MET A 80 -2.56 -0.27 -8.70
CA MET A 80 -2.54 -0.34 -7.23
C MET A 80 -1.54 -1.37 -6.71
N LYS A 81 -1.33 -2.45 -7.48
CA LYS A 81 -0.40 -3.51 -7.12
C LYS A 81 1.01 -3.20 -7.62
N ALA A 82 1.97 -3.28 -6.71
CA ALA A 82 3.36 -3.00 -7.00
C ALA A 82 3.89 -3.88 -8.14
N GLY A 83 4.53 -3.24 -9.12
CA GLY A 83 5.16 -3.92 -10.26
C GLY A 83 4.22 -4.24 -11.43
N GLU A 84 2.91 -4.00 -11.34
CA GLU A 84 2.01 -4.21 -12.48
C GLU A 84 2.14 -3.11 -13.53
N THR A 85 2.35 -1.86 -13.11
CA THR A 85 2.76 -0.80 -14.04
C THR A 85 4.21 -1.01 -14.45
N ARG A 86 4.42 -1.44 -15.69
CA ARG A 86 5.75 -1.71 -16.25
C ARG A 86 6.39 -0.44 -16.81
N ILE A 87 6.73 0.48 -15.92
CA ILE A 87 7.28 1.80 -16.24
C ILE A 87 8.65 1.66 -16.92
N THR A 88 8.83 2.35 -18.04
CA THR A 88 10.13 2.47 -18.72
C THR A 88 10.61 3.92 -18.76
N GLU A 89 11.91 4.11 -18.98
CA GLU A 89 12.48 5.45 -19.17
C GLU A 89 11.88 6.18 -20.40
N LYS A 90 11.44 5.42 -21.41
CA LYS A 90 10.73 5.98 -22.57
C LYS A 90 9.40 6.61 -22.14
N ASP A 91 8.65 5.94 -21.28
CA ASP A 91 7.37 6.44 -20.78
C ASP A 91 7.57 7.71 -19.95
N ILE A 92 8.58 7.71 -19.07
CA ILE A 92 8.95 8.88 -18.25
C ILE A 92 9.34 10.07 -19.15
N LYS A 93 10.14 9.82 -20.20
CA LYS A 93 10.51 10.86 -21.19
C LYS A 93 9.30 11.40 -21.96
N ALA A 94 8.30 10.57 -22.18
CA ALA A 94 7.04 10.95 -22.83
C ALA A 94 6.07 11.69 -21.89
N GLY A 95 6.45 11.98 -20.63
CA GLY A 95 5.60 12.68 -19.67
C GLY A 95 4.60 11.77 -18.94
N LEU A 96 4.75 10.45 -19.03
CA LEU A 96 3.91 9.49 -18.34
C LEU A 96 4.50 9.12 -16.97
N TYR A 97 3.64 8.63 -16.07
CA TYR A 97 4.03 8.12 -14.75
C TYR A 97 4.84 9.14 -13.94
N CYS A 98 6.10 8.82 -13.61
CA CYS A 98 6.98 9.73 -12.89
C CYS A 98 7.23 11.02 -13.68
N GLY A 99 7.26 10.93 -15.02
CA GLY A 99 7.48 12.05 -15.94
C GLY A 99 6.35 13.07 -15.93
N THR A 100 5.14 12.68 -15.48
CA THR A 100 4.02 13.60 -15.34
C THR A 100 4.33 14.74 -14.38
N CYS A 101 5.06 14.45 -13.30
CA CYS A 101 5.43 15.44 -12.29
C CYS A 101 6.93 15.79 -12.31
N HIS A 102 7.82 14.83 -12.55
CA HIS A 102 9.27 15.04 -12.54
C HIS A 102 9.79 15.64 -13.87
N ASN A 103 9.16 16.74 -14.27
CA ASN A 103 9.34 17.45 -15.53
C ASN A 103 10.01 18.83 -15.38
N GLY A 104 10.33 19.25 -14.15
CA GLY A 104 10.90 20.57 -13.86
C GLY A 104 9.86 21.67 -13.60
N LYS A 105 8.57 21.40 -13.85
CA LYS A 105 7.44 22.30 -13.57
C LYS A 105 6.73 21.90 -12.27
N GLU A 106 6.19 20.69 -12.21
CA GLU A 106 5.44 20.21 -11.03
C GLU A 106 6.38 19.75 -9.90
N SER A 107 7.51 19.16 -10.28
CA SER A 107 8.57 18.70 -9.39
C SER A 107 9.92 18.79 -10.11
N PHE A 108 11.00 18.43 -9.42
CA PHE A 108 12.34 18.41 -10.02
C PHE A 108 12.39 17.50 -11.25
N LYS A 109 13.16 17.91 -12.26
CA LYS A 109 13.37 17.15 -13.51
C LYS A 109 14.08 15.80 -13.27
N ARG A 110 13.76 14.80 -14.08
CA ARG A 110 14.36 13.45 -14.04
C ARG A 110 15.89 13.42 -14.17
N GLU A 111 16.45 14.34 -14.95
CA GLU A 111 17.89 14.42 -15.25
C GLU A 111 18.57 15.60 -14.53
N GLY A 112 19.90 15.55 -14.47
CA GLY A 112 20.73 16.60 -13.87
C GLY A 112 20.98 16.38 -12.39
N PHE A 113 21.23 17.49 -11.69
CA PHE A 113 21.68 17.49 -10.31
C PHE A 113 20.90 18.53 -9.50
N GLU A 114 20.77 18.30 -8.19
CA GLU A 114 20.29 19.29 -7.22
C GLU A 114 21.27 19.30 -6.04
N THR A 115 21.66 20.49 -5.59
CA THR A 115 22.43 20.64 -4.34
C THR A 115 21.49 20.51 -3.15
N ILE A 116 21.70 19.48 -2.33
CA ILE A 116 20.90 19.18 -1.14
C ILE A 116 21.84 19.15 0.05
N ARG A 117 21.68 20.09 0.98
CA ARG A 117 22.53 20.20 2.20
C ARG A 117 24.02 20.23 1.85
N ASP A 118 24.37 21.10 0.91
CA ASP A 118 25.74 21.31 0.40
C ASP A 118 26.39 20.09 -0.29
N VAL A 119 25.58 19.09 -0.62
CA VAL A 119 26.00 17.91 -1.41
C VAL A 119 25.29 17.94 -2.75
N GLU A 120 26.04 17.81 -3.84
CA GLU A 120 25.48 17.65 -5.18
C GLU A 120 24.94 16.22 -5.34
N VAL A 121 23.64 16.09 -5.64
CA VAL A 121 22.97 14.80 -5.80
C VAL A 121 22.44 14.67 -7.21
N LYS A 122 22.81 13.58 -7.90
CA LYS A 122 22.23 13.22 -9.21
C LYS A 122 20.74 12.92 -9.04
N ASN A 123 19.91 13.49 -9.92
CA ASN A 123 18.47 13.25 -9.87
C ASN A 123 18.10 11.78 -10.08
N CYS A 124 18.87 11.03 -10.87
CA CYS A 124 18.71 9.59 -11.03
C CYS A 124 18.79 8.84 -9.69
N ASP A 125 19.76 9.19 -8.84
CA ASP A 125 20.00 8.51 -7.56
C ASP A 125 18.88 8.76 -6.54
N ARG A 126 18.12 9.84 -6.68
CA ARG A 126 16.98 10.14 -5.80
C ARG A 126 15.83 9.13 -5.98
N CYS A 127 15.71 8.58 -7.18
CA CYS A 127 14.74 7.53 -7.48
C CYS A 127 15.39 6.16 -7.32
N HIS A 128 16.47 5.91 -8.05
CA HIS A 128 17.28 4.68 -8.05
C HIS A 128 18.18 4.60 -6.81
N SER A 129 17.56 4.63 -5.62
CA SER A 129 18.21 4.77 -4.32
C SER A 129 18.25 3.46 -3.52
N TYR A 130 17.67 2.37 -4.01
CA TYR A 130 17.63 1.13 -3.24
C TYR A 130 19.05 0.60 -2.99
N GLY A 131 19.43 0.48 -1.72
CA GLY A 131 20.78 0.04 -1.33
C GLY A 131 21.87 1.09 -1.51
N LYS A 132 21.53 2.33 -1.89
CA LYS A 132 22.47 3.45 -1.99
C LYS A 132 22.34 4.38 -0.78
N ASP A 133 23.45 5.03 -0.43
CA ASP A 133 23.43 6.16 0.49
C ASP A 133 23.18 7.44 -0.31
N VAL A 134 21.98 8.00 -0.19
CA VAL A 134 21.53 9.17 -0.97
C VAL A 134 21.00 10.23 -0.02
N THR A 135 21.50 11.46 -0.16
CA THR A 135 21.03 12.60 0.60
C THR A 135 19.67 13.06 0.08
N PHE A 136 18.63 12.93 0.90
CA PHE A 136 17.29 13.41 0.57
C PHE A 136 17.00 14.79 1.18
N LYS A 137 16.31 15.62 0.39
CA LYS A 137 15.80 16.94 0.83
C LYS A 137 14.80 16.82 1.97
N ASN A 138 13.94 15.82 1.91
CA ASN A 138 12.85 15.61 2.86
C ASN A 138 13.24 14.52 3.86
N ASP A 139 13.04 14.80 5.15
CA ASP A 139 13.22 13.84 6.23
C ASP A 139 11.86 13.46 6.83
N PHE A 140 11.60 12.16 6.92
CA PHE A 140 10.33 11.63 7.42
C PHE A 140 10.07 12.02 8.88
N TYR A 141 11.07 11.94 9.76
CA TYR A 141 10.88 12.18 11.18
C TYR A 141 10.70 13.66 11.48
N ILE A 142 11.41 14.55 10.77
CA ILE A 142 11.18 16.00 10.81
C ILE A 142 9.78 16.33 10.32
N PHE A 143 9.34 15.72 9.22
CA PHE A 143 7.97 15.91 8.71
C PHE A 143 6.92 15.43 9.74
N ARG A 144 7.08 14.22 10.27
CA ARG A 144 6.17 13.60 11.24
C ARG A 144 6.00 14.45 12.51
N LYS A 145 7.06 15.10 13.01
CA LYS A 145 7.01 15.92 14.25
C LYS A 145 5.96 17.04 14.19
N LYS A 146 5.59 17.50 12.99
CA LYS A 146 4.62 18.59 12.79
C LYS A 146 3.15 18.13 12.81
N LEU A 147 2.92 16.82 12.87
CA LEU A 147 1.62 16.20 12.70
C LEU A 147 1.21 15.43 13.97
N LYS A 148 -0.10 15.24 14.13
CA LYS A 148 -0.64 14.40 15.20
C LYS A 148 -0.16 12.96 15.02
N ARG A 149 0.27 12.35 16.12
CA ARG A 149 0.78 10.98 16.13
C ARG A 149 -0.36 9.98 16.09
N GLU A 150 -0.09 8.88 15.41
CA GLU A 150 -0.96 7.71 15.34
C GLU A 150 -0.25 6.49 15.93
N ARG A 151 -1.02 5.53 16.46
CA ARG A 151 -0.51 4.29 17.06
C ARG A 151 0.05 3.33 16.03
N PHE A 152 -0.52 3.32 14.83
CA PHE A 152 -0.20 2.32 13.80
C PHE A 152 0.25 2.92 12.46
N GLY A 153 0.61 2.05 11.52
CA GLY A 153 1.10 2.41 10.20
C GLY A 153 2.45 3.10 10.29
N ASN A 154 2.56 4.27 9.65
CA ASN A 154 3.75 5.13 9.77
C ASN A 154 3.70 6.08 10.99
N GLY A 155 2.66 5.98 11.82
CA GLY A 155 2.51 6.80 13.03
C GLY A 155 2.10 8.25 12.76
N ILE A 156 1.49 8.53 11.60
CA ILE A 156 0.87 9.81 11.26
C ILE A 156 -0.64 9.63 11.15
N ASP A 157 -1.40 10.51 11.80
CA ASP A 157 -2.86 10.62 11.61
C ASP A 157 -3.13 11.47 10.35
N TRP A 158 -3.19 10.80 9.20
CA TRP A 158 -3.36 11.45 7.90
C TRP A 158 -4.72 12.13 7.73
N LEU A 159 -5.77 11.55 8.30
CA LEU A 159 -7.09 12.16 8.29
C LEU A 159 -7.07 13.47 9.08
N HIS A 160 -6.49 13.47 10.29
CA HIS A 160 -6.34 14.71 11.05
C HIS A 160 -5.45 15.72 10.33
N ALA A 161 -4.33 15.29 9.73
CA ALA A 161 -3.43 16.19 9.01
C ALA A 161 -4.15 16.92 7.86
N GLU A 162 -5.01 16.20 7.14
CA GLU A 162 -5.86 16.75 6.08
C GLU A 162 -6.93 17.69 6.66
N GLN A 163 -7.74 17.21 7.61
CA GLN A 163 -8.84 17.98 8.21
C GLN A 163 -8.37 19.29 8.86
N SER A 164 -7.21 19.25 9.51
CA SER A 164 -6.58 20.43 10.14
C SER A 164 -5.80 21.31 9.16
N LYS A 165 -5.85 21.02 7.85
CA LYS A 165 -5.16 21.74 6.77
C LYS A 165 -3.64 21.82 6.96
N ARG A 166 -3.05 20.86 7.70
CA ARG A 166 -1.59 20.74 7.87
C ARG A 166 -0.92 20.18 6.63
N ILE A 167 -1.68 19.46 5.81
CA ILE A 167 -1.34 19.11 4.43
C ILE A 167 -2.44 19.66 3.52
N LYS A 168 -2.04 20.08 2.33
CA LYS A 168 -2.96 20.48 1.26
C LYS A 168 -2.79 19.49 0.13
N LEU A 169 -3.84 18.72 -0.13
CA LEU A 169 -3.83 17.72 -1.19
C LEU A 169 -4.15 18.39 -2.52
N VAL A 170 -3.35 18.05 -3.53
CA VAL A 170 -3.58 18.34 -4.93
C VAL A 170 -4.24 17.10 -5.53
N ASP A 171 -5.40 17.31 -6.15
CA ASP A 171 -6.23 16.27 -6.75
C ASP A 171 -6.46 16.47 -8.26
N PHE A 172 -5.80 17.48 -8.84
CA PHE A 172 -5.94 17.84 -10.24
C PHE A 172 -4.59 18.32 -10.81
N ILE A 173 -4.21 17.79 -11.96
CA ILE A 173 -3.09 18.27 -12.79
C ILE A 173 -3.64 18.61 -14.18
N GLU A 174 -3.38 19.83 -14.63
CA GLU A 174 -3.80 20.29 -15.96
C GLU A 174 -3.22 19.41 -17.07
N GLY A 175 -4.06 18.99 -18.01
CA GLY A 175 -3.67 18.12 -19.13
C GLY A 175 -3.52 16.63 -18.78
N VAL A 176 -3.72 16.26 -17.51
CA VAL A 176 -3.64 14.87 -17.03
C VAL A 176 -4.96 14.46 -16.39
N SER A 177 -5.45 15.29 -15.48
CA SER A 177 -6.71 15.06 -14.78
C SER A 177 -7.90 15.49 -15.65
N PHE A 178 -8.99 14.73 -15.54
CA PHE A 178 -10.27 15.08 -16.13
C PHE A 178 -11.12 15.90 -15.15
N GLU A 179 -11.93 16.82 -15.70
CA GLU A 179 -12.91 17.55 -14.90
C GLU A 179 -13.93 16.61 -14.28
N ARG A 180 -14.26 16.85 -13.02
CA ARG A 180 -15.20 16.04 -12.26
C ARG A 180 -16.18 16.89 -11.49
N LYS A 181 -17.38 16.36 -11.29
CA LYS A 181 -18.30 16.92 -10.31
C LYS A 181 -17.71 16.72 -8.92
N ALA A 182 -17.88 17.73 -8.07
CA ALA A 182 -17.58 17.60 -6.66
C ALA A 182 -18.37 16.43 -6.07
N ILE A 183 -17.70 15.62 -5.25
CA ILE A 183 -18.34 14.54 -4.50
C ILE A 183 -19.32 15.21 -3.53
N LYS A 184 -20.62 15.03 -3.75
CA LYS A 184 -21.65 15.50 -2.83
C LYS A 184 -21.82 14.47 -1.72
N ASP A 185 -21.53 14.87 -0.48
CA ASP A 185 -21.53 14.09 0.76
C ASP A 185 -22.21 12.72 0.65
N PRO A 186 -21.47 11.68 0.21
CA PRO A 186 -22.00 10.34 0.12
C PRO A 186 -22.30 9.81 1.52
N GLU A 187 -23.46 9.16 1.67
CA GLU A 187 -23.89 8.61 2.95
C GLU A 187 -22.90 7.55 3.46
N ASP A 188 -22.68 7.55 4.78
CA ASP A 188 -21.94 6.49 5.44
C ASP A 188 -22.79 5.20 5.40
N ILE A 189 -22.14 4.06 5.18
CA ILE A 189 -22.81 2.76 5.12
C ILE A 189 -22.51 1.96 6.37
N THR A 190 -23.54 1.27 6.88
CA THR A 190 -23.39 0.26 7.92
C THR A 190 -23.32 -1.11 7.27
N LEU A 191 -22.18 -1.79 7.45
CA LEU A 191 -21.98 -3.16 7.02
C LEU A 191 -22.25 -4.08 8.21
N ARG A 192 -23.22 -4.98 8.05
CA ARG A 192 -23.55 -5.96 9.08
C ARG A 192 -22.63 -7.16 8.93
N ALA A 193 -22.05 -7.62 10.04
CA ALA A 193 -21.35 -8.89 10.07
C ALA A 193 -22.37 -10.03 10.11
N ASP A 194 -22.16 -11.06 9.29
CA ASP A 194 -23.02 -12.25 9.29
C ASP A 194 -22.82 -13.10 10.56
N GLU A 195 -21.68 -12.93 11.23
CA GLU A 195 -21.33 -13.55 12.51
C GLU A 195 -22.06 -12.87 13.68
N LYS A 196 -22.85 -13.63 14.45
CA LYS A 196 -23.72 -13.11 15.52
C LYS A 196 -22.99 -12.33 16.61
N THR A 197 -21.71 -12.61 16.82
CA THR A 197 -20.88 -12.00 17.88
C THR A 197 -20.01 -10.85 17.37
N MET A 198 -20.05 -10.56 16.06
CA MET A 198 -19.23 -9.50 15.47
C MET A 198 -20.04 -8.21 15.35
N PRO A 199 -19.57 -7.10 15.93
CA PRO A 199 -20.23 -5.81 15.78
C PRO A 199 -20.25 -5.32 14.34
N ASN A 200 -21.21 -4.45 14.02
CA ASN A 200 -21.30 -3.83 12.70
C ASN A 200 -20.09 -2.95 12.42
N ILE A 201 -19.82 -2.72 11.13
CA ILE A 201 -18.78 -1.80 10.65
C ILE A 201 -19.46 -0.54 10.11
N ILE A 202 -18.95 0.63 10.45
CA ILE A 202 -19.31 1.88 9.77
C ILE A 202 -18.22 2.25 8.77
N PHE A 203 -18.59 2.29 7.50
CA PHE A 203 -17.72 2.79 6.44
C PHE A 203 -18.13 4.20 6.05
N SER A 204 -17.19 5.13 6.16
CA SER A 204 -17.44 6.53 5.83
C SER A 204 -16.93 6.89 4.45
N HIS A 205 -17.84 7.18 3.53
CA HIS A 205 -17.45 7.54 2.17
C HIS A 205 -16.70 8.86 2.13
N ILE A 206 -17.10 9.88 2.89
CA ILE A 206 -16.43 11.19 2.86
C ILE A 206 -14.96 11.10 3.27
N LYS A 207 -14.63 10.25 4.27
CA LYS A 207 -13.24 10.04 4.72
C LYS A 207 -12.37 9.35 3.67
N HIS A 208 -12.96 8.47 2.85
CA HIS A 208 -12.24 7.71 1.82
C HIS A 208 -12.21 8.45 0.48
N ALA A 209 -13.35 8.93 0.00
CA ALA A 209 -13.52 9.51 -1.32
C ALA A 209 -12.71 10.82 -1.49
N LYS A 210 -12.42 11.54 -0.40
CA LYS A 210 -11.54 12.71 -0.43
C LYS A 210 -10.11 12.40 -0.87
N TRP A 211 -9.62 11.20 -0.56
CA TRP A 211 -8.28 10.74 -0.96
C TRP A 211 -8.33 9.89 -2.22
N ASN A 212 -9.39 9.10 -2.39
CA ASN A 212 -9.44 8.01 -3.36
C ASN A 212 -10.32 8.33 -4.58
N GLY A 213 -11.27 9.27 -4.48
CA GLY A 213 -12.35 9.36 -5.44
C GLY A 213 -13.28 8.14 -5.41
N CYS A 214 -14.32 8.16 -6.23
CA CYS A 214 -15.23 7.03 -6.39
C CYS A 214 -14.60 5.93 -7.26
N GLU A 215 -13.83 6.36 -8.25
CA GLU A 215 -13.29 5.57 -9.36
C GLU A 215 -12.18 4.61 -8.89
N LEU A 216 -11.50 4.93 -7.80
CA LEU A 216 -10.45 4.06 -7.25
C LEU A 216 -11.02 2.82 -6.54
N CYS A 217 -12.29 2.88 -6.12
CA CYS A 217 -12.96 1.78 -5.45
C CYS A 217 -13.95 1.06 -6.37
N HIS A 218 -14.68 1.81 -7.19
CA HIS A 218 -15.78 1.30 -7.98
C HIS A 218 -15.46 1.26 -9.48
N PRO A 219 -15.90 0.20 -10.19
CA PRO A 219 -16.59 -0.99 -9.67
C PRO A 219 -15.64 -2.12 -9.25
N GLU A 220 -14.32 -1.95 -9.43
CA GLU A 220 -13.35 -3.05 -9.39
C GLU A 220 -13.19 -3.69 -8.01
N ILE A 221 -13.07 -2.87 -6.95
CA ILE A 221 -12.90 -3.36 -5.57
C ILE A 221 -14.25 -3.63 -4.94
N PHE A 222 -15.19 -2.71 -5.14
CA PHE A 222 -16.54 -2.79 -4.60
C PHE A 222 -17.55 -2.49 -5.71
N GLY A 223 -18.62 -3.28 -5.77
CA GLY A 223 -19.76 -2.97 -6.61
C GLY A 223 -20.43 -1.67 -6.18
N VAL A 224 -21.04 -0.96 -7.14
CA VAL A 224 -21.73 0.32 -6.87
C VAL A 224 -22.96 0.12 -5.98
N ILE A 225 -23.58 -1.07 -6.06
CA ILE A 225 -24.74 -1.42 -5.23
C ILE A 225 -24.25 -1.93 -3.88
N SER A 226 -24.70 -1.31 -2.80
CA SER A 226 -24.35 -1.74 -1.44
C SER A 226 -24.65 -3.23 -1.21
N GLY A 227 -23.70 -3.95 -0.61
CA GLY A 227 -23.81 -5.38 -0.30
C GLY A 227 -23.70 -6.34 -1.49
N SER A 228 -23.52 -5.83 -2.72
CA SER A 228 -23.27 -6.65 -3.92
C SER A 228 -21.93 -7.40 -3.86
N THR A 229 -20.94 -6.82 -3.19
CA THR A 229 -19.64 -7.43 -2.96
C THR A 229 -19.65 -8.16 -1.62
N LYS A 230 -19.39 -9.47 -1.65
CA LYS A 230 -19.25 -10.31 -0.45
C LYS A 230 -17.78 -10.62 -0.20
N TYR A 231 -17.37 -10.52 1.05
CA TYR A 231 -16.01 -10.76 1.50
C TYR A 231 -15.99 -11.04 3.00
N ASN A 232 -14.87 -11.58 3.49
CA ASN A 232 -14.67 -11.83 4.91
C ASN A 232 -13.33 -11.24 5.40
N MET A 233 -13.04 -11.42 6.69
CA MET A 233 -11.79 -10.92 7.28
C MET A 233 -10.54 -11.61 6.70
N GLN A 234 -10.63 -12.87 6.26
CA GLN A 234 -9.51 -13.55 5.61
C GLN A 234 -9.17 -12.88 4.27
N ASP A 235 -10.16 -12.55 3.45
CA ASP A 235 -9.93 -11.78 2.22
C ASP A 235 -9.24 -10.44 2.48
N ILE A 236 -9.63 -9.75 3.57
CA ILE A 236 -8.99 -8.51 4.00
C ILE A 236 -7.53 -8.73 4.40
N PHE A 237 -7.23 -9.80 5.13
CA PHE A 237 -5.84 -10.13 5.48
C PHE A 237 -5.02 -10.58 4.27
N ASP A 238 -5.66 -11.15 3.26
CA ASP A 238 -5.05 -11.52 1.97
C ASP A 238 -4.85 -10.31 1.04
N GLY A 239 -5.18 -9.09 1.49
CA GLY A 239 -4.95 -7.86 0.75
C GLY A 239 -6.05 -7.50 -0.25
N LYS A 240 -7.24 -8.09 -0.13
CA LYS A 240 -8.42 -7.75 -0.94
C LYS A 240 -9.31 -6.74 -0.22
N TYR A 241 -10.21 -6.08 -0.96
CA TYR A 241 -11.20 -5.15 -0.39
C TYR A 241 -10.54 -4.07 0.48
N CYS A 242 -10.93 -3.97 1.76
CA CYS A 242 -10.31 -3.06 2.73
C CYS A 242 -8.78 -3.28 2.83
N GLY A 243 -8.34 -4.53 2.72
CA GLY A 243 -6.94 -4.94 2.79
C GLY A 243 -6.05 -4.44 1.66
N LEU A 244 -6.63 -3.97 0.56
CA LEU A 244 -5.84 -3.40 -0.54
C LEU A 244 -5.07 -2.16 -0.08
N CYS A 245 -5.71 -1.37 0.79
CA CYS A 245 -5.13 -0.15 1.37
C CYS A 245 -4.74 -0.33 2.84
N HIS A 246 -5.56 -1.00 3.65
CA HIS A 246 -5.27 -1.21 5.08
C HIS A 246 -4.22 -2.30 5.28
N SER A 247 -3.20 -2.00 6.07
CA SER A 247 -1.96 -2.79 6.26
C SER A 247 -0.89 -2.61 5.18
N THR A 248 -1.18 -1.90 4.10
CA THR A 248 -0.21 -1.51 3.07
C THR A 248 0.18 -0.04 3.22
N VAL A 249 -0.74 0.86 2.90
CA VAL A 249 -0.55 2.32 2.93
C VAL A 249 -1.37 3.00 4.02
N ALA A 250 -2.53 2.45 4.38
CA ALA A 250 -3.37 2.88 5.48
C ALA A 250 -3.07 2.08 6.76
N PHE A 251 -3.74 2.40 7.87
CA PHE A 251 -3.51 1.70 9.14
C PHE A 251 -3.79 0.19 9.01
N PRO A 252 -3.06 -0.66 9.76
CA PRO A 252 -3.20 -2.11 9.71
C PRO A 252 -4.50 -2.61 10.34
N ASN A 253 -4.98 -3.75 9.86
CA ASN A 253 -6.19 -4.44 10.33
C ASN A 253 -6.00 -5.14 11.69
N LYS A 254 -5.33 -4.48 12.64
CA LYS A 254 -5.09 -4.98 14.01
C LYS A 254 -5.89 -4.24 15.07
N ASP A 255 -6.54 -3.16 14.68
CA ASP A 255 -7.32 -2.31 15.56
C ASP A 255 -8.79 -2.42 15.19
N CYS A 256 -9.45 -3.45 15.73
CA CYS A 256 -10.80 -3.84 15.34
C CYS A 256 -11.80 -2.68 15.50
N GLN A 257 -11.62 -1.85 16.53
CA GLN A 257 -12.52 -0.74 16.89
C GLN A 257 -12.42 0.46 15.94
N ARG A 258 -11.48 0.47 14.98
CA ARG A 258 -11.47 1.51 13.94
C ARG A 258 -12.52 1.29 12.86
N CYS A 259 -12.99 0.06 12.73
CA CYS A 259 -14.01 -0.32 11.77
C CYS A 259 -15.28 -0.74 12.51
N HIS A 260 -15.15 -1.63 13.48
CA HIS A 260 -16.26 -2.15 14.28
C HIS A 260 -16.72 -1.11 15.29
N THR A 261 -18.04 -0.90 15.36
CA THR A 261 -18.68 0.11 16.21
C THR A 261 -18.59 -0.22 17.70
N GLU A 262 -18.40 -1.50 18.03
CA GLU A 262 -18.31 -1.99 19.40
C GLU A 262 -17.03 -2.82 19.58
N ARG A 263 -16.76 -3.21 20.83
CA ARG A 263 -15.58 -3.98 21.16
C ARG A 263 -15.69 -5.39 20.58
N VAL A 264 -14.65 -5.78 19.85
CA VAL A 264 -14.46 -7.16 19.39
C VAL A 264 -13.68 -7.91 20.47
N PHE A 265 -14.22 -9.04 20.92
CA PHE A 265 -13.63 -9.90 21.95
C PHE A 265 -13.01 -11.15 21.35
#